data_AF-A0A7S2NKZ7-F1
#
_entry.id   AF-A0A7S2NKZ7-F1
#
_cell.length_a   1.000
_cell.length_b   1.000
_cell.length_c   1.000
_cell.angle_alpha   90.00
_cell.angle_beta   90.00
_cell.angle_gamma   90.00
#
_symmetry.space_group_name_H-M   'P 1'
#
loop_
_entity.id
_entity.type
_entity.pdbx_description
1 polymer ?
#
loop_
_entity_poly.entity_id
_entity_poly.type
_entity_poly.pdbx_seq_one_letter_code
_entity_poly.pdbx_strand_id
1 'polypeptide(L)'
;VRRYRREQSKSCAQALEMAAREPPFDCGCECDDFACDEPEEAGMYINNCKWGLHGPIEVFSRRAIAAYVEGLPQCADLLEHPWGEDKFIDQCMQRRLNITRVNEYDVLSETACGEQPSPCKSEDVSFHPFKSIDSYFTCHNFASRYGKGPEDLDCDIKPKLTFDEAAYMK
;
A
#
# COMPACT_ATOMS: atom_id res chain seq x y z
N VAL A 1 0.12 0.97 14.29
CA VAL A 1 -0.86 1.60 15.21
C VAL A 1 -2.09 0.72 15.51
N ARG A 2 -2.82 0.17 14.51
CA ARG A 2 -3.99 -0.72 14.75
C ARG A 2 -3.70 -1.95 15.64
N ARG A 3 -2.55 -2.61 15.45
CA ARG A 3 -2.10 -3.75 16.28
C ARG A 3 -1.81 -3.35 17.74
N TYR A 4 -1.15 -2.21 17.92
CA TYR A 4 -0.82 -1.64 19.23
C TYR A 4 -2.06 -1.24 20.06
N ARG A 5 -3.12 -0.77 19.37
CA ARG A 5 -4.40 -0.40 20.00
C ARG A 5 -5.22 -1.61 20.44
N ARG A 6 -5.17 -2.73 19.68
CA ARG A 6 -5.91 -3.97 19.99
C ARG A 6 -5.38 -4.72 21.21
N GLU A 7 -4.08 -4.66 21.49
CA GLU A 7 -3.48 -5.46 22.57
C GLU A 7 -3.37 -4.73 23.91
N GLN A 8 -3.45 -3.38 23.95
CA GLN A 8 -3.11 -2.62 25.16
C GLN A 8 -4.13 -1.57 25.64
N SER A 9 -5.32 -1.46 25.06
CA SER A 9 -6.37 -0.50 25.49
C SER A 9 -5.89 0.97 25.60
N LYS A 10 -4.99 1.40 24.72
CA LYS A 10 -4.42 2.76 24.73
C LYS A 10 -5.21 3.70 23.80
N SER A 11 -5.27 4.97 24.17
CA SER A 11 -5.82 6.03 23.31
C SER A 11 -4.94 6.26 22.08
N CYS A 12 -5.48 6.94 21.06
CA CYS A 12 -4.73 7.23 19.83
C CYS A 12 -3.47 8.06 20.12
N ALA A 13 -3.59 9.09 20.97
CA ALA A 13 -2.45 9.92 21.39
C ALA A 13 -1.35 9.09 22.09
N GLN A 14 -1.73 8.20 22.99
CA GLN A 14 -0.76 7.31 23.67
C GLN A 14 -0.11 6.31 22.72
N ALA A 15 -0.85 5.80 21.73
CA ALA A 15 -0.27 4.93 20.72
C ALA A 15 0.69 5.69 19.78
N LEU A 16 0.41 6.97 19.52
CA LEU A 16 1.25 7.85 18.72
C LEU A 16 2.56 8.17 19.44
N GLU A 17 2.47 8.53 20.72
CA GLU A 17 3.63 8.82 21.58
C GLU A 17 4.53 7.59 21.75
N MET A 18 3.95 6.40 21.88
CA MET A 18 4.72 5.16 21.95
C MET A 18 5.34 4.72 20.62
N ALA A 19 4.75 5.15 19.49
CA ALA A 19 5.31 4.89 18.17
C ALA A 19 6.32 5.96 17.75
N ALA A 20 6.27 7.14 18.36
CA ALA A 20 7.23 8.21 18.16
C ALA A 20 8.60 7.74 18.66
N ARG A 21 9.59 7.83 17.79
CA ARG A 21 11.01 7.64 18.13
C ARG A 21 11.63 9.03 18.25
N GLU A 22 12.50 9.24 19.23
CA GLU A 22 13.30 10.46 19.25
C GLU A 22 14.08 10.57 17.93
N PRO A 23 14.15 11.76 17.32
CA PRO A 23 15.00 11.97 16.16
C PRO A 23 16.42 11.49 16.50
N PRO A 24 17.07 10.69 15.65
CA PRO A 24 18.43 10.25 15.93
C PRO A 24 19.32 11.48 16.16
N PHE A 25 20.17 11.42 17.19
CA PHE A 25 21.20 12.43 17.41
C PHE A 25 22.11 12.41 16.18
N ASP A 26 22.32 13.57 15.55
CA ASP A 26 23.12 13.74 14.33
C ASP A 26 24.38 12.87 14.40
N CYS A 27 24.37 11.77 13.64
CA CYS A 27 25.36 10.71 13.72
C CYS A 27 26.68 11.08 13.00
N GLY A 28 26.81 12.33 12.54
CA GLY A 28 27.97 12.75 11.76
C GLY A 28 28.03 12.09 10.38
N CYS A 29 26.92 11.49 9.94
CA CYS A 29 26.76 11.00 8.58
C CYS A 29 26.34 12.17 7.69
N GLU A 30 26.95 12.31 6.51
CA GLU A 30 26.29 13.09 5.46
C GLU A 30 24.92 12.45 5.23
N CYS A 31 23.85 13.23 5.42
CA CYS A 31 22.49 12.80 5.16
C CYS A 31 22.33 12.61 3.64
N ASP A 32 22.84 11.51 3.09
CA ASP A 32 22.33 11.02 1.83
C ASP A 32 20.98 10.33 2.05
N ASP A 33 20.32 9.95 0.97
CA ASP A 33 19.02 9.31 0.97
C ASP A 33 18.96 7.96 1.73
N PHE A 34 20.11 7.46 2.19
CA PHE A 34 20.35 6.19 2.86
C PHE A 34 20.94 6.33 4.28
N ALA A 35 21.13 7.56 4.78
CA ALA A 35 21.84 7.84 6.03
C ALA A 35 21.18 7.35 7.33
N CYS A 36 19.97 6.81 7.25
CA CYS A 36 19.41 6.02 8.35
C CYS A 36 19.72 4.55 8.06
N ASP A 37 20.50 3.91 8.92
CA ASP A 37 20.86 2.47 8.94
C ASP A 37 19.61 1.55 8.95
N GLU A 38 18.79 1.60 7.91
CA GLU A 38 17.80 0.57 7.61
C GLU A 38 18.58 -0.65 7.08
N PRO A 39 18.34 -1.86 7.59
CA PRO A 39 19.04 -3.06 7.15
C PRO A 39 19.05 -3.16 5.62
N GLU A 40 20.11 -3.71 5.01
CA GLU A 40 20.13 -3.95 3.55
C GLU A 40 18.88 -4.72 3.06
N GLU A 41 18.27 -5.51 3.95
CA GLU A 41 17.06 -6.28 3.73
C GLU A 41 15.74 -5.49 3.85
N ALA A 42 15.76 -4.18 4.16
CA ALA A 42 14.58 -3.37 4.45
C ALA A 42 13.83 -2.84 3.21
N GLY A 43 14.29 -3.16 2.00
CA GLY A 43 13.59 -2.82 0.77
C GLY A 43 12.27 -3.59 0.65
N MET A 44 11.15 -2.86 0.51
CA MET A 44 9.86 -3.45 0.17
C MET A 44 9.12 -2.67 -0.92
N TYR A 45 8.17 -3.34 -1.56
CA TYR A 45 7.19 -2.75 -2.48
C TYR A 45 5.83 -3.41 -2.33
N ILE A 46 4.78 -2.69 -2.75
CA ILE A 46 3.40 -3.18 -2.70
C ILE A 46 3.03 -3.79 -4.04
N ASN A 47 2.50 -5.02 -4.00
CA ASN A 47 1.83 -5.66 -5.11
C ASN A 47 0.32 -5.46 -5.00
N ASN A 48 -0.24 -4.71 -5.95
CA ASN A 48 -1.64 -4.28 -5.96
C ASN A 48 -2.58 -5.24 -6.71
N CYS A 49 -2.07 -6.32 -7.31
CA CYS A 49 -2.91 -7.27 -8.03
C CYS A 49 -2.44 -8.73 -7.87
N LYS A 50 -3.41 -9.66 -7.79
CA LYS A 50 -3.14 -11.10 -7.67
C LYS A 50 -2.38 -11.71 -8.85
N TRP A 51 -2.30 -11.00 -9.98
CA TRP A 51 -1.60 -11.42 -11.21
C TRP A 51 -0.26 -10.67 -11.44
N GLY A 52 0.28 -10.06 -10.39
CA GLY A 52 1.50 -9.25 -10.41
C GLY A 52 1.19 -7.75 -10.43
N LEU A 53 2.22 -6.93 -10.23
CA LEU A 53 2.09 -5.48 -10.10
C LEU A 53 1.49 -4.86 -11.36
N HIS A 54 0.56 -3.91 -11.17
CA HIS A 54 -0.08 -3.15 -12.25
C HIS A 54 0.21 -1.64 -12.12
N GLY A 55 0.52 -1.00 -13.25
CA GLY A 55 1.04 0.38 -13.29
C GLY A 55 0.13 1.59 -13.00
N PRO A 56 -1.21 1.50 -12.82
CA PRO A 56 -1.99 2.69 -12.45
C PRO A 56 -1.57 3.31 -11.11
N ILE A 57 -0.96 2.53 -10.22
CA ILE A 57 -0.26 2.99 -9.03
C ILE A 57 0.84 1.98 -8.66
N GLU A 58 2.06 2.46 -8.43
CA GLU A 58 3.17 1.59 -7.99
C GLU A 58 3.85 2.22 -6.78
N VAL A 59 3.95 1.44 -5.69
CA VAL A 59 4.44 1.94 -4.40
C VAL A 59 5.67 1.15 -3.99
N PHE A 60 6.79 1.87 -3.93
CA PHE A 60 8.09 1.32 -3.57
C PHE A 60 8.68 2.10 -2.40
N SER A 61 9.33 1.40 -1.48
CA SER A 61 10.26 2.05 -0.56
C SER A 61 11.46 2.62 -1.34
N ARG A 62 12.06 3.69 -0.82
CA ARG A 62 13.27 4.29 -1.41
C ARG A 62 14.40 3.25 -1.57
N ARG A 63 14.56 2.38 -0.56
CA ARG A 63 15.56 1.30 -0.59
C ARG A 63 15.28 0.27 -1.68
N ALA A 64 14.02 -0.09 -1.92
CA ALA A 64 13.66 -1.00 -3.01
C ALA A 64 14.06 -0.43 -4.38
N ILE A 65 13.83 0.87 -4.62
CA ILE A 65 14.25 1.52 -5.87
C ILE A 65 15.78 1.58 -5.99
N ALA A 66 16.49 1.91 -4.91
CA ALA A 66 17.95 1.92 -4.93
C ALA A 66 18.53 0.54 -5.25
N ALA A 67 18.04 -0.50 -4.59
CA ALA A 67 18.42 -1.89 -4.85
C ALA A 67 18.06 -2.32 -6.28
N TYR A 68 16.91 -1.88 -6.79
CA TYR A 68 16.51 -2.13 -8.18
C TYR A 68 17.47 -1.51 -9.19
N VAL A 69 17.85 -0.24 -9.00
CA VAL A 69 18.77 0.45 -9.91
C VAL A 69 20.16 -0.20 -9.89
N GLU A 70 20.69 -0.51 -8.71
CA GLU A 70 21.99 -1.19 -8.56
C GLU A 70 21.96 -2.62 -9.13
N GLY A 71 20.86 -3.34 -8.89
CA GLY A 71 20.66 -4.73 -9.30
C GLY A 71 20.17 -4.91 -10.73
N LEU A 72 19.79 -3.85 -11.43
CA LEU A 72 19.15 -3.91 -12.75
C LEU A 72 19.90 -4.78 -13.79
N PRO A 73 21.25 -4.78 -13.85
CA PRO A 73 21.97 -5.66 -14.77
C PRO A 73 21.68 -7.16 -14.56
N GLN A 74 21.32 -7.58 -13.35
CA GLN A 74 20.96 -8.96 -13.03
C GLN A 74 19.59 -9.38 -13.61
N CYS A 75 18.81 -8.42 -14.10
CA CYS A 75 17.47 -8.63 -14.63
C CYS A 75 17.41 -8.66 -16.17
N ALA A 76 18.56 -8.56 -16.84
CA ALA A 76 18.64 -8.48 -18.29
C ALA A 76 17.99 -9.68 -19.01
N ASP A 77 18.06 -10.87 -18.41
CA ASP A 77 17.48 -12.09 -18.97
C ASP A 77 15.94 -12.07 -18.95
N LEU A 78 15.32 -11.27 -18.08
CA LEU A 78 13.87 -11.12 -18.05
C LEU A 78 13.33 -10.38 -19.29
N LEU A 79 14.17 -9.64 -20.01
CA LEU A 79 13.80 -8.93 -21.25
C LEU A 79 13.47 -9.88 -22.41
N GLU A 80 13.79 -11.16 -22.31
CA GLU A 80 13.41 -12.17 -23.31
C GLU A 80 11.89 -12.37 -23.39
N HIS A 81 11.16 -11.96 -22.35
CA HIS A 81 9.71 -12.04 -22.28
C HIS A 81 9.09 -10.66 -22.49
N PRO A 82 7.94 -10.56 -23.18
CA PRO A 82 7.28 -9.28 -23.48
C PRO A 82 6.46 -8.79 -22.27
N TRP A 83 7.13 -8.55 -21.15
CA TRP A 83 6.50 -7.94 -19.98
C TRP A 83 6.11 -6.49 -20.27
N GLY A 84 5.03 -6.03 -19.62
CA GLY A 84 4.86 -4.61 -19.36
C GLY A 84 5.91 -4.11 -18.36
N GLU A 85 6.09 -2.80 -18.27
CA GLU A 85 7.06 -2.18 -17.36
C GLU A 85 6.78 -2.56 -15.88
N ASP A 86 5.54 -2.45 -15.44
CA ASP A 86 5.03 -2.89 -14.13
C ASP A 86 5.35 -4.36 -13.78
N LYS A 87 5.13 -5.28 -14.73
CA LYS A 87 5.44 -6.70 -14.54
C LYS A 87 6.94 -6.95 -14.58
N PHE A 88 7.69 -6.24 -15.42
CA PHE A 88 9.14 -6.37 -15.49
C PHE A 88 9.79 -5.99 -14.15
N ILE A 89 9.41 -4.85 -13.57
CA ILE A 89 9.94 -4.42 -12.27
C ILE A 89 9.55 -5.39 -11.15
N ASP A 90 8.31 -5.91 -11.12
CA ASP A 90 7.90 -6.96 -10.17
C ASP A 90 8.74 -8.24 -10.32
N GLN A 91 8.95 -8.72 -11.55
CA GLN A 91 9.75 -9.93 -11.79
C GLN A 91 11.22 -9.73 -11.39
N CYS A 92 11.80 -8.58 -11.70
CA CYS A 92 13.18 -8.24 -11.34
C CYS A 92 13.35 -8.18 -9.81
N MET A 93 12.53 -7.36 -9.15
CA MET A 93 12.59 -7.18 -7.71
C MET A 93 12.36 -8.49 -6.94
N GLN A 94 11.37 -9.28 -7.35
CA GLN A 94 11.04 -10.54 -6.67
C GLN A 94 12.04 -11.66 -6.97
N ARG A 95 12.37 -11.91 -8.25
CA ARG A 95 13.06 -13.14 -8.69
C ARG A 95 14.57 -13.00 -8.83
N ARG A 96 15.09 -11.78 -8.94
CA ARG A 96 16.53 -11.52 -9.10
C ARG A 96 17.11 -10.86 -7.86
N LEU A 97 16.38 -9.91 -7.28
CA LEU A 97 16.89 -9.06 -6.20
C LEU A 97 16.37 -9.45 -4.82
N ASN A 98 15.40 -10.37 -4.74
CA ASN A 98 14.80 -10.84 -3.49
C ASN A 98 14.27 -9.71 -2.58
N ILE A 99 13.75 -8.64 -3.19
CA ILE A 99 13.15 -7.50 -2.47
C ILE A 99 11.78 -7.94 -1.94
N THR A 100 11.44 -7.49 -0.73
CA THR A 100 10.21 -7.89 -0.06
C THR A 100 8.98 -7.40 -0.82
N ARG A 101 8.15 -8.32 -1.30
CA ARG A 101 6.86 -8.02 -1.91
C ARG A 101 5.73 -8.15 -0.88
N VAL A 102 5.00 -7.07 -0.64
CA VAL A 102 3.82 -7.05 0.22
C VAL A 102 2.57 -7.00 -0.65
N ASN A 103 1.69 -8.00 -0.55
CA ASN A 103 0.43 -7.95 -1.30
C ASN A 103 -0.57 -7.09 -0.54
N GLU A 104 -1.03 -6.02 -1.19
CA GLU A 104 -2.10 -5.14 -0.70
C GLU A 104 -3.00 -4.81 -1.88
N TYR A 105 -4.03 -5.62 -2.09
CA TYR A 105 -4.89 -5.55 -3.26
C TYR A 105 -5.91 -4.40 -3.16
N ASP A 106 -6.17 -3.91 -1.95
CA ASP A 106 -7.10 -2.80 -1.72
C ASP A 106 -6.45 -1.42 -2.01
N VAL A 107 -5.25 -1.38 -2.61
CA VAL A 107 -4.59 -0.14 -3.06
C VAL A 107 -5.09 0.29 -4.45
N LEU A 108 -5.52 -0.65 -5.28
CA LEU A 108 -5.92 -0.37 -6.65
C LEU A 108 -7.14 -1.20 -7.03
N SER A 109 -8.23 -0.53 -7.37
CA SER A 109 -9.36 -1.14 -8.08
C SER A 109 -9.11 -1.12 -9.59
N GLU A 110 -8.95 -2.30 -10.19
CA GLU A 110 -8.51 -2.47 -11.58
C GLU A 110 -9.29 -3.57 -12.34
N THR A 111 -9.85 -3.18 -13.47
CA THR A 111 -10.49 -4.10 -14.43
C THR A 111 -9.55 -5.22 -14.92
N ALA A 112 -8.29 -4.91 -15.19
CA ALA A 112 -7.27 -5.87 -15.59
C ALA A 112 -6.84 -6.82 -14.45
N CYS A 113 -7.27 -6.59 -13.21
CA CYS A 113 -7.17 -7.50 -12.07
C CYS A 113 -8.49 -8.24 -11.77
N GLY A 114 -9.52 -7.98 -12.58
CA GLY A 114 -10.84 -8.60 -12.49
C GLY A 114 -11.85 -7.85 -11.62
N GLU A 115 -11.61 -6.57 -11.32
CA GLU A 115 -12.45 -5.77 -10.43
C GLU A 115 -13.41 -4.86 -11.20
N GLN A 116 -14.29 -4.17 -10.48
CA GLN A 116 -15.30 -3.24 -11.04
C GLN A 116 -15.14 -1.84 -10.44
N PRO A 117 -14.23 -1.02 -11.00
CA PRO A 117 -13.80 0.21 -10.35
C PRO A 117 -14.84 1.33 -10.45
N SER A 118 -15.74 1.29 -11.44
CA SER A 118 -16.85 2.25 -11.53
C SER A 118 -17.95 1.91 -10.52
N PRO A 119 -18.50 2.87 -9.77
CA PRO A 119 -18.32 4.33 -9.89
C PRO A 119 -17.31 4.93 -8.91
N CYS A 120 -16.29 4.19 -8.48
CA CYS A 120 -15.28 4.60 -7.49
C CYS A 120 -15.87 4.72 -6.08
N LYS A 121 -16.59 3.66 -5.68
CA LYS A 121 -17.34 3.60 -4.42
C LYS A 121 -16.63 2.84 -3.30
N SER A 122 -15.64 2.01 -3.64
CA SER A 122 -14.93 1.18 -2.67
C SER A 122 -13.91 2.01 -1.90
N GLU A 123 -13.30 1.39 -0.90
CA GLU A 123 -12.32 2.01 0.00
C GLU A 123 -10.90 2.00 -0.59
N ASP A 124 -10.76 1.65 -1.88
CA ASP A 124 -9.48 1.58 -2.57
C ASP A 124 -8.81 2.94 -2.66
N VAL A 125 -7.47 2.95 -2.62
CA VAL A 125 -6.68 4.18 -2.74
C VAL A 125 -6.76 4.78 -4.14
N SER A 126 -6.90 3.94 -5.17
CA SER A 126 -6.90 4.35 -6.57
C SER A 126 -7.81 3.49 -7.44
N PHE A 127 -8.22 4.04 -8.58
CA PHE A 127 -9.17 3.39 -9.49
C PHE A 127 -8.73 3.57 -10.95
N HIS A 128 -8.76 2.48 -11.74
CA HIS A 128 -8.42 2.45 -13.16
C HIS A 128 -9.48 1.64 -13.93
N PRO A 129 -9.87 1.91 -15.20
CA PRO A 129 -9.16 2.62 -16.26
C PRO A 129 -9.86 3.89 -16.79
N PHE A 130 -10.06 4.92 -15.97
CA PHE A 130 -10.77 6.13 -16.38
C PHE A 130 -9.92 7.04 -17.29
N LYS A 131 -9.86 6.71 -18.59
CA LYS A 131 -8.95 7.34 -19.58
C LYS A 131 -9.47 8.64 -20.22
N SER A 132 -10.76 8.96 -20.08
CA SER A 132 -11.30 10.25 -20.56
C SER A 132 -11.47 11.22 -19.41
N ILE A 133 -11.36 12.53 -19.70
CA ILE A 133 -11.60 13.63 -18.75
C ILE A 133 -12.95 13.43 -18.03
N ASP A 134 -14.01 13.17 -18.80
CA ASP A 134 -15.36 12.98 -18.26
C ASP A 134 -15.43 11.76 -17.33
N SER A 135 -14.82 10.63 -17.72
CA SER A 135 -14.82 9.41 -16.91
C SER A 135 -14.02 9.57 -15.62
N TYR A 136 -12.89 10.28 -15.69
CA TYR A 136 -12.03 10.57 -14.55
C TYR A 136 -12.77 11.46 -13.54
N PHE A 137 -13.34 12.59 -13.99
CA PHE A 137 -14.07 13.48 -13.09
C PHE A 137 -15.35 12.86 -12.56
N THR A 138 -16.00 11.96 -13.31
CA THR A 138 -17.16 11.20 -12.79
C THR A 138 -16.74 10.33 -11.60
N CYS A 139 -15.67 9.55 -11.76
CA CYS A 139 -15.08 8.73 -10.70
C CYS A 139 -14.63 9.58 -9.49
N HIS A 140 -13.80 10.60 -9.74
CA HIS A 140 -13.30 11.50 -8.71
C HIS A 140 -14.43 12.17 -7.93
N ASN A 141 -15.45 12.70 -8.62
CA ASN A 141 -16.57 13.36 -7.96
C ASN A 141 -17.42 12.39 -7.14
N PHE A 142 -17.56 11.14 -7.59
CA PHE A 142 -18.27 10.13 -6.82
C PHE A 142 -17.47 9.77 -5.55
N ALA A 143 -16.18 9.43 -5.69
CA ALA A 143 -15.30 9.10 -4.57
C ALA A 143 -15.20 10.27 -3.57
N SER A 144 -15.09 11.51 -4.05
CA SER A 144 -15.01 12.69 -3.17
C SER A 144 -16.31 12.96 -2.39
N ARG A 145 -17.46 12.52 -2.90
CA ARG A 145 -18.77 12.75 -2.26
C ARG A 145 -19.20 11.61 -1.34
N TYR A 146 -18.88 10.38 -1.74
CA TYR A 146 -19.40 9.17 -1.10
C TYR A 146 -18.32 8.28 -0.51
N GLY A 147 -17.05 8.51 -0.86
CA GLY A 147 -15.92 7.81 -0.28
C GLY A 147 -15.88 8.00 1.23
N LYS A 148 -15.50 6.92 1.92
CA LYS A 148 -15.34 6.91 3.37
C LYS A 148 -13.89 6.57 3.66
N GLY A 149 -13.13 7.57 4.07
CA GLY A 149 -11.77 7.36 4.55
C GLY A 149 -11.78 6.82 5.99
N PRO A 150 -10.64 6.32 6.48
CA PRO A 150 -10.50 5.95 7.89
C PRO A 150 -10.71 7.13 8.86
N GLU A 151 -10.68 8.37 8.38
CA GLU A 151 -11.05 9.57 9.14
C GLU A 151 -12.57 9.76 9.28
N ASP A 152 -13.36 9.24 8.34
CA ASP A 152 -14.84 9.27 8.37
C ASP A 152 -15.43 8.17 9.26
N LEU A 153 -14.60 7.23 9.71
CA LEU A 153 -14.97 6.30 10.77
C LEU A 153 -14.95 7.08 12.08
N ASP A 154 -16.12 7.56 12.48
CA ASP A 154 -16.33 8.19 13.78
C ASP A 154 -15.83 7.24 14.89
N CYS A 155 -14.60 7.49 15.34
CA CYS A 155 -13.89 6.68 16.31
C CYS A 155 -14.55 6.73 17.70
N ASP A 156 -15.55 7.61 17.88
CA ASP A 156 -16.30 7.82 19.10
C ASP A 156 -17.69 7.16 19.07
N ILE A 157 -18.14 6.65 17.92
CA ILE A 157 -19.35 5.81 17.85
C ILE A 157 -18.97 4.41 18.34
N LYS A 158 -19.30 4.13 19.61
CA LYS A 158 -19.39 2.75 20.10
C LYS A 158 -20.22 1.96 19.07
N PRO A 159 -19.71 0.83 18.55
CA PRO A 159 -20.52 0.00 17.66
C PRO A 159 -21.82 -0.30 18.40
N LYS A 160 -22.97 0.04 17.79
CA LYS A 160 -24.24 -0.52 18.21
C LYS A 160 -24.13 -2.02 17.97
N LEU A 161 -23.66 -2.75 18.97
CA LEU A 161 -23.81 -4.18 19.08
C LEU A 161 -25.32 -4.45 19.16
N THR A 162 -25.98 -4.55 18.01
CA THR A 162 -27.21 -5.32 17.92
C THR A 162 -26.81 -6.74 17.56
N PHE A 163 -26.15 -7.41 18.49
CA PHE A 163 -26.02 -8.87 18.49
C PHE A 163 -26.98 -9.35 19.57
N ASP A 164 -28.14 -9.86 19.13
CA ASP A 164 -29.00 -10.67 19.98
C ASP A 164 -28.25 -11.96 20.31
N GLU A 165 -27.62 -12.02 21.49
CA GLU A 165 -26.93 -13.20 22.03
C GLU A 165 -27.87 -14.40 22.30
N ALA A 166 -29.17 -14.26 22.03
CA ALA A 166 -30.16 -15.31 22.28
C ALA A 166 -30.23 -16.41 21.19
N ALA A 167 -29.51 -16.28 20.07
CA ALA A 167 -29.64 -17.20 18.93
C ALA A 167 -28.57 -18.31 18.84
N TYR A 168 -27.58 -18.36 19.74
CA TYR A 168 -26.49 -19.36 19.68
C TYR A 168 -26.36 -20.23 20.95
N MET A 169 -27.44 -20.40 21.71
CA MET A 169 -27.51 -21.32 22.86
C MET A 169 -28.81 -22.16 22.86
N LYS A 170 -29.25 -22.61 21.68
CA LYS A 170 -30.23 -23.70 21.56
C LYS A 170 -29.78 -24.73 20.54
#